data_AF-A0A485AUV2-F1
#
_entry.id   AF-A0A485AUV2-F1
#
_cell.length_a   1.000
_cell.length_b   1.000
_cell.length_c   1.000
_cell.angle_alpha   90.00
_cell.angle_beta   90.00
_cell.angle_gamma   90.00
#
_symmetry.space_group_name_H-M   'P 1'
#
loop_
_entity.id
_entity.type
_entity.pdbx_description
1 polymer ?
#
loop_
_entity_poly.entity_id
_entity_poly.type
_entity_poly.pdbx_seq_one_letter_code
_entity_poly.pdbx_strand_id
1 'polypeptide(L)' 'MRELVGTESLTLEVDALSTVETVRRQLSGRSERWALALEEGKLLAAVNQTLAPFDHPLVAGDEVAFFPPVTGG' A
#
# COMPACT_ATOMS: atom_id res chain seq x y z
N MET A 1 9.26 4.29 -5.40
CA MET A 1 7.79 4.12 -5.37
C MET A 1 7.06 5.38 -5.82
N ARG A 2 7.12 6.51 -5.10
CA ARG A 2 6.46 7.78 -5.51
C ARG A 2 6.76 8.19 -6.96
N GLU A 3 8.04 8.11 -7.37
CA GLU A 3 8.47 8.44 -8.74
C GLU A 3 7.95 7.46 -9.81
N LEU A 4 7.70 6.20 -9.43
CA LEU A 4 7.17 5.18 -10.35
C LEU A 4 5.67 5.34 -10.58
N VAL A 5 4.94 5.71 -9.52
CA VAL A 5 3.47 5.84 -9.56
C VAL A 5 3.00 7.25 -9.90
N GLY A 6 3.87 8.25 -9.81
CA GLY A 6 3.61 9.65 -10.20
C GLY A 6 2.53 10.35 -9.38
N THR A 7 2.14 9.78 -8.23
CA THR A 7 1.06 10.26 -7.36
C THR A 7 1.54 10.24 -5.92
N GLU A 8 1.36 11.36 -5.22
CA GLU A 8 1.79 11.52 -3.83
C GLU A 8 0.79 10.91 -2.84
N SER A 9 -0.51 11.08 -3.09
CA SER A 9 -1.60 10.51 -2.32
C SER A 9 -2.84 10.33 -3.21
N LEU A 10 -3.72 9.39 -2.82
CA LEU A 10 -5.00 9.17 -3.49
C LEU A 10 -6.01 8.62 -2.47
N THR A 11 -7.29 8.87 -2.72
CA THR A 11 -8.40 8.30 -1.93
C THR A 11 -8.89 7.01 -2.61
N LEU A 12 -9.13 5.97 -1.80
CA LEU A 12 -9.75 4.73 -2.23
C LEU A 12 -11.05 4.51 -1.49
N GLU A 13 -12.05 3.98 -2.19
CA GLU A 13 -13.19 3.37 -1.52
C GLU A 13 -12.78 2.00 -1.00
N VAL A 14 -13.11 1.74 0.27
CA VAL A 14 -12.81 0.48 0.96
C VAL A 14 -14.11 -0.11 1.48
N ASP A 15 -14.26 -1.43 1.30
CA ASP A 15 -15.35 -2.19 1.90
C ASP A 15 -15.05 -2.54 3.36
N ALA A 16 -16.06 -2.99 4.10
CA ALA A 16 -15.92 -3.40 5.50
C ALA A 16 -14.94 -4.58 5.73
N LEU A 17 -14.57 -5.29 4.66
CA LEU A 17 -13.63 -6.41 4.68
C LEU A 17 -12.27 -6.05 4.06
N SER A 18 -12.04 -4.77 3.79
CA SER A 18 -10.77 -4.31 3.23
C SER A 18 -9.64 -4.50 4.23
N THR A 19 -8.52 -4.97 3.70
CA THR A 19 -7.24 -5.06 4.40
C THR A 19 -6.19 -4.27 3.64
N VAL A 20 -5.02 -4.09 4.24
CA VAL A 20 -3.84 -3.54 3.57
C VAL A 20 -3.53 -4.31 2.27
N GLU A 21 -3.68 -5.64 2.26
CA GLU A 21 -3.49 -6.48 1.07
C GLU A 21 -4.53 -6.20 -0.02
N THR A 22 -5.81 -6.02 0.36
CA THR A 22 -6.87 -5.65 -0.58
C THR A 22 -6.51 -4.34 -1.30
N VAL A 23 -6.06 -3.34 -0.54
CA VAL A 23 -5.61 -2.04 -1.08
C VAL A 23 -4.38 -2.21 -1.98
N ARG A 24 -3.37 -2.97 -1.56
CA ARG A 24 -2.17 -3.25 -2.37
C ARG A 24 -2.56 -3.86 -3.73
N ARG A 25 -3.43 -4.87 -3.74
CA ARG A 25 -3.90 -5.53 -4.96
C ARG A 25 -4.63 -4.55 -5.87
N GLN A 26 -5.55 -3.77 -5.33
CA GLN A 26 -6.30 -2.77 -6.10
C GLN A 26 -5.37 -1.74 -6.76
N LEU A 27 -4.34 -1.29 -6.05
CA LEU A 27 -3.35 -0.36 -6.58
C LEU A 27 -2.45 -1.02 -7.64
N SER A 28 -1.93 -2.22 -7.36
CA SER A 28 -1.06 -2.97 -8.28
C SER A 28 -1.74 -3.28 -9.63
N GLY A 29 -3.06 -3.47 -9.63
CA GLY A 29 -3.85 -3.72 -10.84
C GLY A 29 -4.04 -2.51 -11.76
N ARG A 30 -3.65 -1.30 -11.35
CA ARG A 30 -3.89 -0.07 -12.13
C ARG A 30 -2.97 0.10 -13.33
N SER A 31 -1.71 -0.33 -13.24
CA SER A 31 -0.76 -0.35 -14.36
C SER A 31 0.47 -1.18 -14.02
N GLU A 32 1.27 -1.52 -15.04
CA GLU A 32 2.55 -2.23 -14.85
C GLU A 32 3.50 -1.49 -13.89
N ARG A 33 3.49 -0.15 -13.88
CA ARG A 33 4.31 0.65 -12.96
C ARG A 33 3.86 0.51 -11.51
N TRP A 34 2.56 0.46 -11.27
CA TRP A 34 2.01 0.19 -9.95
C TRP A 34 2.31 -1.24 -9.50
N ALA A 35 2.17 -2.22 -10.39
CA ALA A 35 2.53 -3.60 -10.12
C ALA A 35 4.01 -3.74 -9.72
N LEU A 36 4.92 -3.11 -10.48
CA LEU A 36 6.36 -3.11 -10.18
C LEU A 36 6.68 -2.42 -8.85
N ALA A 37 6.00 -1.31 -8.55
CA ALA A 37 6.23 -0.58 -7.31
C ALA A 37 5.70 -1.33 -6.06
N LEU A 38 4.66 -2.15 -6.22
CA LEU A 38 3.95 -2.87 -5.15
C LEU A 38 4.19 -4.38 -5.19
N GLU A 39 5.32 -4.81 -5.76
CA GLU A 39 5.72 -6.21 -5.84
C GLU A 39 5.83 -6.83 -4.45
N GLU A 40 5.37 -8.08 -4.35
CA GLU A 40 5.27 -8.81 -3.09
C GLU A 40 6.65 -9.28 -2.60
N GLY A 41 6.78 -9.55 -1.29
CA GLY A 41 7.95 -10.22 -0.70
C GLY A 41 8.99 -9.32 -0.03
N LYS A 42 8.98 -8.01 -0.30
CA LYS A 42 9.85 -7.04 0.40
C LYS A 42 9.17 -5.72 0.77
N LEU A 43 7.93 -5.54 0.36
CA LEU A 43 7.16 -4.34 0.61
C LEU A 43 6.76 -4.26 2.09
N LEU A 44 6.92 -3.09 2.68
CA LEU A 44 6.40 -2.77 4.01
C LEU A 44 5.14 -1.91 3.88
N ALA A 45 4.24 -2.05 4.84
CA ALA A 45 3.05 -1.23 4.95
C ALA A 45 2.96 -0.61 6.34
N ALA A 46 2.39 0.60 6.40
CA ALA A 46 1.99 1.24 7.64
C ALA A 46 0.54 1.71 7.55
N VAL A 47 -0.17 1.60 8.67
CA VAL A 47 -1.50 2.16 8.87
C VAL A 47 -1.41 3.18 9.99
N ASN A 48 -1.85 4.41 9.74
CA ASN A 48 -1.80 5.51 10.70
C ASN A 48 -0.39 5.66 11.33
N GLN A 49 0.64 5.74 10.47
CA GLN A 49 2.05 5.93 10.83
C GLN A 49 2.68 4.76 11.63
N THR A 50 1.98 3.64 11.77
CA THR A 50 2.47 2.45 12.48
C THR A 50 2.61 1.28 11.51
N LEU A 51 3.75 0.56 11.55
CA LEU A 51 3.94 -0.63 10.71
C LEU A 51 2.84 -1.66 10.98
N ALA A 52 2.23 -2.17 9.92
CA ALA A 52 1.11 -3.07 9.99
C ALA A 52 1.30 -4.25 9.04
N PRO A 53 0.83 -5.45 9.41
CA PRO A 53 0.83 -6.59 8.50
C PRO A 53 -0.19 -6.38 7.37
N PHE A 54 -0.03 -7.13 6.28
CA PHE A 54 -0.90 -7.01 5.10
C PHE A 54 -2.35 -7.48 5.35
N ASP A 55 -2.58 -8.29 6.37
CA ASP A 55 -3.91 -8.72 6.82
C ASP A 55 -4.57 -7.74 7.80
N HIS A 56 -3.92 -6.61 8.12
CA HIS A 56 -4.51 -5.59 8.98
C HIS A 56 -5.81 -5.04 8.37
N PRO A 57 -6.93 -5.09 9.12
CA PRO A 57 -8.22 -4.57 8.65
C PRO A 57 -8.18 -3.04 8.57
N LEU A 58 -8.82 -2.48 7.56
CA LEU A 58 -8.90 -1.03 7.36
C LEU A 58 -10.29 -0.51 7.68
N VAL A 59 -10.33 0.70 8.20
CA VAL A 59 -11.57 1.46 8.40
C VAL A 59 -11.53 2.78 7.62
N ALA A 60 -12.70 3.34 7.37
CA ALA A 60 -12.81 4.63 6.70
C ALA A 60 -12.07 5.71 7.49
N GLY A 61 -11.17 6.43 6.82
CA GLY A 61 -10.32 7.46 7.42
C GLY A 61 -8.89 7.00 7.74
N ASP A 62 -8.58 5.71 7.63
CA ASP A 62 -7.20 5.24 7.79
C ASP A 62 -6.28 5.75 6.69
N GLU A 63 -5.07 6.13 7.09
CA GLU A 63 -3.97 6.44 6.17
C GLU A 63 -3.09 5.20 5.99
N VAL A 64 -2.97 4.72 4.75
CA VAL A 64 -2.12 3.58 4.39
C VAL A 64 -0.92 4.08 3.58
N ALA A 65 0.27 3.69 4.01
CA ALA A 65 1.52 3.99 3.31
C ALA A 65 2.27 2.71 2.97
N PHE A 66 2.81 2.63 1.75
CA PHE A 66 3.67 1.54 1.30
C PHE A 66 5.10 2.03 1.14
N PHE A 67 6.06 1.19 1.54
CA PHE A 67 7.48 1.52 1.48
C PHE A 67 8.26 0.34 0.88
N PRO A 68 9.29 0.62 0.05
CA PRO A 68 10.24 -0.41 -0.32
C PRO A 68 10.93 -0.98 0.93
N PRO A 69 11.55 -2.17 0.84
CA PRO A 69 12.36 -2.68 1.94
C PRO A 69 13.38 -1.63 2.35
N VAL A 70 13.48 -1.37 3.66
CA VAL A 70 14.51 -0.50 4.20
C VAL A 70 15.85 -1.20 3.98
N THR A 71 16.63 -0.75 2.99
CA THR A 71 18.03 -1.11 2.89
C THR A 71 18.77 -0.29 3.94
N GLY A 72 18.75 -0.77 5.19
CA GLY A 72 19.68 -0.30 6.19
C GLY A 72 21.10 -0.64 5.75
N GLY A 73 22.00 0.33 5.86
CA GLY A 73 23.42 0.06 6.08
C GLY A 73 23.66 -0.45 7.49
#